data_AF-D0EZH8-F1
#
_entry.id   AF-D0EZH8-F1
#
_cell.length_a   1.000
_cell.length_b   1.000
_cell.length_c   1.000
_cell.angle_alpha   90.00
_cell.angle_beta   90.00
_cell.angle_gamma   90.00
#
_symmetry.space_group_name_H-M   'P 1'
#
loop_
_entity.id
_entity.type
_entity.pdbx_description
1 polymer ?
#
loop_
_entity_poly.entity_id
_entity_poly.type
_entity_poly.pdbx_seq_one_letter_code
_entity_poly.pdbx_strand_id
1 'polypeptide(L)'
;QLAYADENLKDLKRSLRFAYNITPCDYENVEIAFVTTNSIHINTKQKRSECILYVDSIVSLGITDQFIKGDKVDVFGLPYNFSPPYVDNIYGGIVKHSNQGNKSLQFVGILNQDGKETYLPSEAVRI
;
A
#
# COMPACT_ATOMS: atom_id res chain seq x y z
N GLN A 1 -30.67 -17.20 -15.89
CA GLN A 1 -29.19 -17.21 -15.96
C GLN A 1 -28.60 -15.80 -16.04
N LEU A 2 -29.14 -14.88 -16.86
CA LEU A 2 -28.66 -13.48 -16.93
C LEU A 2 -28.75 -12.71 -15.60
N ALA A 3 -29.86 -12.83 -14.86
CA ALA A 3 -30.04 -12.15 -13.57
C ALA A 3 -28.99 -12.55 -12.50
N TYR A 4 -28.51 -13.79 -12.52
CA TYR A 4 -27.53 -14.30 -11.56
C TYR A 4 -26.11 -13.76 -11.85
N ALA A 5 -25.77 -13.57 -13.13
CA ALA A 5 -24.51 -12.94 -13.52
C ALA A 5 -24.46 -11.45 -13.12
N ASP A 6 -25.60 -10.75 -13.23
CA ASP A 6 -25.73 -9.35 -12.84
C ASP A 6 -25.61 -9.12 -11.32
N GLU A 7 -26.13 -10.06 -10.51
CA GLU A 7 -25.97 -10.01 -9.05
C GLU A 7 -24.52 -10.25 -8.63
N ASN A 8 -23.85 -11.25 -9.21
CA ASN A 8 -22.44 -11.51 -8.95
C ASN A 8 -21.55 -10.30 -9.30
N LEU A 9 -21.85 -9.59 -10.41
CA LEU A 9 -21.12 -8.38 -10.79
C LEU A 9 -21.34 -7.24 -9.80
N LYS A 10 -22.58 -7.05 -9.32
CA LYS A 10 -22.89 -6.01 -8.32
C LYS A 10 -22.17 -6.27 -7.02
N ASP A 11 -22.17 -7.51 -6.56
CA ASP A 11 -21.50 -7.89 -5.31
C ASP A 11 -19.99 -7.77 -5.42
N LEU A 12 -19.40 -8.16 -6.55
CA LEU A 12 -17.97 -7.94 -6.80
C LEU A 12 -17.61 -6.44 -6.77
N LYS A 13 -18.38 -5.59 -7.44
CA LYS A 13 -18.17 -4.13 -7.41
C LYS A 13 -18.31 -3.57 -6.00
N ARG A 14 -19.26 -4.08 -5.21
CA ARG A 14 -19.44 -3.67 -3.80
C ARG A 14 -18.24 -4.07 -2.95
N SER A 15 -17.75 -5.30 -3.08
CA SER A 15 -16.58 -5.78 -2.34
C SER A 15 -15.32 -5.01 -2.69
N LEU A 16 -15.06 -4.74 -3.97
CA LEU A 16 -13.92 -3.92 -4.40
C LEU A 16 -14.03 -2.49 -3.88
N ARG A 17 -15.22 -1.87 -3.98
CA ARG A 17 -15.44 -0.52 -3.45
C ARG A 17 -15.21 -0.47 -1.94
N PHE A 18 -15.64 -1.48 -1.19
CA PHE A 18 -15.39 -1.58 0.23
C PHE A 18 -13.89 -1.72 0.53
N ALA A 19 -13.20 -2.61 -0.19
CA ALA A 19 -11.77 -2.90 0.02
C ALA A 19 -10.87 -1.69 -0.29
N TYR A 20 -11.16 -0.93 -1.35
CA TYR A 20 -10.32 0.21 -1.79
C TYR A 20 -10.74 1.55 -1.19
N ASN A 21 -11.87 1.64 -0.49
CA ASN A 21 -12.26 2.84 0.23
C ASN A 21 -11.61 2.88 1.63
N ILE A 22 -10.29 2.96 1.65
CA ILE A 22 -9.45 2.87 2.84
C ILE A 22 -8.32 3.90 2.78
N THR A 23 -7.88 4.40 3.93
CA THR A 23 -6.68 5.25 4.02
C THR A 23 -5.43 4.36 3.98
N PRO A 24 -4.47 4.60 3.06
CA PRO A 24 -3.23 3.85 3.03
C PRO A 24 -2.35 4.16 4.25
N CYS A 25 -1.51 3.21 4.63
CA CYS A 25 -0.32 3.46 5.42
C CYS A 25 0.69 4.17 4.53
N ASP A 26 1.09 5.38 4.91
CA ASP A 26 2.02 6.22 4.18
C ASP A 26 3.06 6.78 5.15
N TYR A 27 4.27 6.21 5.12
CA TYR A 27 5.34 6.56 6.04
C TYR A 27 6.68 6.62 5.32
N GLU A 28 7.36 7.76 5.40
CA GLU A 28 8.68 7.96 4.82
C GLU A 28 9.80 7.83 5.86
N ASN A 29 10.96 7.34 5.42
CA ASN A 29 12.20 7.28 6.22
C ASN A 29 12.04 6.59 7.59
N VAL A 30 11.24 5.53 7.61
CA VAL A 30 11.02 4.69 8.80
C VAL A 30 12.02 3.54 8.84
N GLU A 31 12.15 2.88 9.99
CA GLU A 31 13.25 1.95 10.23
C GLU A 31 12.75 0.51 10.37
N ILE A 32 13.44 -0.42 9.71
CA ILE A 32 13.18 -1.85 9.88
C ILE A 32 13.62 -2.29 11.27
N ALA A 33 12.66 -2.74 12.09
CA ALA A 33 12.89 -3.27 13.42
C ALA A 33 13.48 -4.69 13.37
N PHE A 34 12.92 -5.55 12.51
CA PHE A 34 13.43 -6.89 12.19
C PHE A 34 12.77 -7.44 10.92
N VAL A 35 13.34 -8.51 10.37
CA VAL A 35 12.82 -9.25 9.23
C VAL A 35 12.65 -10.72 9.59
N THR A 36 11.64 -11.37 9.04
CA THR A 36 11.48 -12.83 9.06
C THR A 36 11.67 -13.38 7.64
N THR A 37 11.37 -14.66 7.42
CA THR A 37 11.40 -15.28 6.08
C THR A 37 10.35 -14.69 5.13
N ASN A 38 9.25 -14.15 5.65
CA ASN A 38 8.10 -13.71 4.85
C ASN A 38 7.47 -12.38 5.32
N SER A 39 8.12 -11.67 6.25
CA SER A 39 7.65 -10.38 6.73
C SER A 39 8.77 -9.39 7.02
N ILE A 40 8.45 -8.11 6.85
CA ILE A 40 9.28 -6.97 7.22
C ILE A 40 8.53 -6.18 8.30
N HIS A 41 9.15 -6.04 9.46
CA HIS A 41 8.56 -5.33 10.61
C HIS A 41 9.21 -3.95 10.73
N ILE A 42 8.39 -2.90 10.74
CA ILE A 42 8.83 -1.52 10.59
C ILE A 42 8.35 -0.70 11.77
N ASN A 43 9.27 0.04 12.39
CA ASN A 43 8.95 0.98 13.44
C ASN A 43 8.74 2.37 12.83
N THR A 44 7.50 2.87 12.86
CA THR A 44 7.18 4.19 12.29
C THR A 44 7.60 5.35 13.19
N LYS A 45 7.95 5.09 14.46
CA LYS A 45 8.19 6.06 15.54
C LYS A 45 7.01 6.99 15.84
N GLN A 46 5.89 6.86 15.12
CA GLN A 46 4.67 7.58 15.41
C GLN A 46 3.96 6.95 16.60
N LYS A 47 3.21 7.75 17.36
CA LYS A 47 2.39 7.26 18.46
C LYS A 47 0.92 7.22 18.05
N ARG A 48 0.27 6.09 18.32
CA ARG A 48 -1.19 5.94 18.25
C ARG A 48 -1.66 5.39 19.60
N SER A 49 -2.50 6.15 20.28
CA SER A 49 -3.01 5.80 21.63
C SER A 49 -1.88 5.43 22.61
N GLU A 50 -0.86 6.30 22.71
CA GLU A 50 0.32 6.16 23.59
C GLU A 50 1.32 5.05 23.23
N CYS A 51 0.97 4.13 22.33
CA CYS A 51 1.85 3.09 21.83
C CYS A 51 2.60 3.55 20.55
N ILE A 52 3.82 3.04 20.35
CA ILE A 52 4.53 3.20 19.07
C ILE A 52 3.81 2.37 18.02
N LEU A 53 3.50 2.97 16.88
CA LEU A 53 2.87 2.33 15.74
C LEU A 53 3.91 1.57 14.91
N TYR A 54 3.62 0.30 14.65
CA TYR A 54 4.40 -0.56 13.77
C TYR A 54 3.63 -0.85 12.48
N VAL A 55 4.38 -1.15 11.42
CA VAL A 55 3.85 -1.73 10.20
C VAL A 55 4.46 -3.11 10.00
N ASP A 56 3.59 -4.10 9.84
CA ASP A 56 3.98 -5.47 9.53
C ASP A 56 3.61 -5.75 8.07
N SER A 57 4.62 -5.88 7.21
CA SER A 57 4.42 -6.16 5.78
C SER A 57 4.71 -7.61 5.47
N ILE A 58 3.70 -8.35 5.02
CA ILE A 58 3.86 -9.70 4.49
C ILE A 58 4.33 -9.62 3.04
N VAL A 59 5.37 -10.38 2.70
CA VAL A 59 5.97 -10.39 1.36
C VAL A 59 6.22 -11.82 0.88
N SER A 60 6.39 -11.97 -0.43
CA SER A 60 6.80 -13.24 -1.03
C SER A 60 8.20 -13.65 -0.60
N LEU A 61 8.47 -14.96 -0.65
CA LEU A 61 9.81 -15.51 -0.37
C LEU A 61 10.88 -14.85 -1.23
N GLY A 62 12.04 -14.56 -0.63
CA GLY A 62 13.18 -13.92 -1.29
C GLY A 62 13.10 -12.39 -1.38
N ILE A 63 11.95 -11.77 -1.07
CA ILE A 63 11.87 -10.30 -0.97
C ILE A 63 12.60 -9.79 0.27
N THR A 64 12.49 -10.50 1.38
CA THR A 64 13.11 -10.13 2.67
C THR A 64 14.63 -10.08 2.60
N ASP A 65 15.26 -10.83 1.69
CA ASP A 65 16.72 -10.90 1.52
C ASP A 65 17.33 -9.56 1.05
N GLN A 66 16.50 -8.65 0.55
CA GLN A 66 16.91 -7.31 0.10
C GLN A 66 17.02 -6.31 1.26
N PHE A 67 16.53 -6.67 2.45
CA PHE A 67 16.36 -5.79 3.59
C PHE A 67 17.08 -6.34 4.81
N ILE A 68 17.69 -5.45 5.59
CA ILE A 68 18.29 -5.80 6.89
C ILE A 68 17.73 -4.92 8.00
N LYS A 69 17.80 -5.41 9.24
CA LYS A 69 17.45 -4.61 10.41
C LYS A 69 18.24 -3.30 10.43
N GLY A 70 17.54 -2.20 10.68
CA GLY A 70 18.10 -0.84 10.72
C GLY A 70 18.06 -0.11 9.37
N ASP A 71 17.74 -0.79 8.26
CA ASP A 71 17.52 -0.12 6.97
C ASP A 71 16.42 0.94 7.08
N LYS A 72 16.63 2.05 6.36
CA LYS A 72 15.61 3.08 6.15
C LYS A 72 14.76 2.73 4.94
N VAL A 73 13.45 2.78 5.11
CA VAL A 73 12.47 2.43 4.08
C VAL A 73 11.33 3.42 4.04
N ASP A 74 10.68 3.48 2.88
CA ASP A 74 9.39 4.15 2.69
C ASP A 74 8.30 3.07 2.58
N VAL A 75 7.15 3.38 3.13
CA VAL A 75 5.99 2.50 3.24
C VAL A 75 4.81 3.16 2.56
N PHE A 76 4.27 2.49 1.55
CA PHE A 76 2.98 2.82 0.96
C PHE A 76 2.16 1.55 0.73
N GLY A 77 1.17 1.29 1.58
CA GLY A 77 0.43 0.03 1.57
C GLY A 77 -1.00 0.15 2.10
N LEU A 78 -1.88 -0.74 1.63
CA LEU A 78 -3.28 -0.79 2.10
C LEU A 78 -3.38 -1.78 3.29
N PRO A 79 -3.84 -1.33 4.47
CA PRO A 79 -4.03 -2.23 5.59
C PRO A 79 -5.18 -3.21 5.32
N TYR A 80 -4.92 -4.51 5.47
CA TYR A 80 -5.92 -5.55 5.15
C TYR A 80 -6.72 -6.04 6.38
N ASN A 81 -6.27 -5.69 7.59
CA ASN A 81 -6.99 -5.98 8.82
C ASN A 81 -6.91 -4.80 9.80
N PHE A 82 -7.91 -4.71 10.68
CA PHE A 82 -7.85 -3.87 11.86
C PHE A 82 -7.22 -4.68 12.99
N SER A 83 -5.90 -4.67 13.02
CA SER A 83 -5.07 -5.33 14.02
C SER A 83 -5.06 -4.55 15.35
N PRO A 84 -4.28 -4.96 16.38
CA PRO A 84 -4.13 -4.17 17.60
C PRO A 84 -3.87 -2.69 17.28
N PRO A 85 -4.30 -1.74 18.13
CA PRO A 85 -4.31 -0.32 17.80
C PRO A 85 -2.93 0.29 17.47
N TYR A 86 -1.86 -0.48 17.60
CA TYR A 86 -0.47 -0.12 17.39
C TYR A 86 0.22 -0.91 16.26
N VAL A 87 -0.51 -1.71 15.46
CA VAL A 87 0.06 -2.41 14.29
C VAL A 87 -0.87 -2.31 13.08
N ASP A 88 -0.37 -1.75 11.99
CA ASP A 88 -1.02 -1.85 10.68
C ASP A 88 -0.40 -3.03 9.90
N ASN A 89 -1.21 -3.97 9.40
CA ASN A 89 -0.70 -5.10 8.59
C ASN A 89 -1.01 -4.88 7.11
N ILE A 90 0.01 -5.00 6.27
CA ILE A 90 -0.06 -4.79 4.83
C ILE A 90 0.57 -5.97 4.07
N TYR A 91 0.36 -6.01 2.75
CA TYR A 91 1.11 -6.86 1.84
C TYR A 91 2.05 -6.00 0.99
N GLY A 92 3.36 -6.22 1.05
CA GLY A 92 4.34 -5.46 0.28
C GLY A 92 4.39 -3.97 0.64
N GLY A 93 4.52 -3.11 -0.37
CA GLY A 93 4.51 -1.66 -0.19
C GLY A 93 5.76 -1.07 0.48
N ILE A 94 6.88 -1.81 0.48
CA ILE A 94 8.13 -1.40 1.13
C ILE A 94 9.20 -1.16 0.07
N VAL A 95 9.83 0.02 0.10
CA VAL A 95 10.97 0.37 -0.76
C VAL A 95 12.10 0.97 0.06
N LYS A 96 13.36 0.82 -0.37
CA LYS A 96 14.49 1.46 0.32
C LYS A 96 14.37 2.97 0.23
N HIS A 97 14.51 3.65 1.35
CA HIS A 97 14.45 5.10 1.41
C HIS A 97 15.59 5.72 0.60
N SER A 98 15.28 6.74 -0.19
CA SER A 98 16.24 7.47 -1.01
C SER A 98 16.24 8.94 -0.63
N ASN A 99 17.42 9.47 -0.28
CA ASN A 99 17.61 10.89 0.01
C ASN A 99 17.61 11.78 -1.25
N GLN A 100 17.37 11.21 -2.44
CA GLN A 100 17.22 12.03 -3.65
C GLN A 100 15.91 12.79 -3.54
N GLY A 101 16.00 14.10 -3.32
CA GLY A 101 14.85 14.96 -3.03
C GLY A 101 13.69 14.79 -4.01
N ASN A 102 12.47 15.02 -3.48
CA ASN A 102 11.19 14.79 -4.14
C ASN A 102 11.16 15.36 -5.57
N LYS A 103 11.40 14.49 -6.55
CA LYS A 103 11.07 14.81 -7.94
C LYS A 103 9.58 14.58 -8.08
N SER A 104 8.82 15.66 -8.24
CA SER A 104 7.43 15.53 -8.65
C SER A 104 7.41 14.83 -10.01
N LEU A 105 6.89 13.61 -10.04
CA LEU A 105 6.69 12.84 -11.26
C LEU A 105 5.27 13.10 -11.76
N GLN A 106 5.15 13.51 -13.01
CA GLN A 106 3.85 13.67 -13.67
C GLN A 106 3.54 12.37 -14.42
N PHE A 107 2.40 11.77 -14.11
CA PHE A 107 1.90 10.61 -14.84
C PHE A 107 1.01 11.06 -16.00
N VAL A 108 1.25 10.51 -17.18
CA VAL A 108 0.39 10.66 -18.35
C VAL A 108 -0.27 9.33 -18.61
N GLY A 109 -1.60 9.30 -18.59
CA GLY A 109 -2.39 8.08 -18.78
C GLY A 109 -3.48 8.26 -19.81
N ILE A 110 -3.88 7.14 -20.44
CA ILE A 110 -5.01 7.07 -21.36
C ILE A 110 -6.04 6.13 -20.73
N LEU A 111 -7.29 6.58 -20.67
CA LEU A 111 -8.43 5.76 -20.33
C LEU A 111 -9.10 5.29 -21.62
N ASN A 112 -9.14 3.98 -21.84
CA ASN A 112 -9.90 3.38 -22.94
C ASN A 112 -11.18 2.75 -22.39
N GLN A 113 -12.34 3.23 -22.86
CA GLN A 113 -13.66 2.69 -22.51
C GLN A 113 -14.40 2.38 -23.80
N ASP A 114 -14.74 1.10 -23.98
CA ASP A 114 -15.46 0.58 -25.15
C ASP A 114 -14.83 1.00 -26.50
N GLY A 115 -13.49 1.04 -26.55
CA GLY A 115 -12.73 1.40 -27.75
C GLY A 115 -12.53 2.91 -27.95
N LYS A 116 -13.06 3.76 -27.05
CA LYS A 116 -12.84 5.20 -27.08
C LYS A 116 -11.76 5.61 -26.09
N GLU A 117 -10.73 6.29 -26.61
CA GLU A 117 -9.64 6.83 -25.80
C GLU A 117 -9.98 8.23 -25.25
N THR A 118 -9.66 8.45 -23.99
CA THR A 118 -9.71 9.75 -23.32
C THR A 118 -8.42 9.95 -22.54
N TYR A 119 -7.76 11.08 -22.74
CA TYR A 119 -6.57 11.43 -21.97
C TYR A 119 -6.95 11.75 -20.53
N LEU A 120 -6.25 11.14 -19.58
CA LEU A 120 -6.44 11.45 -18.17
C LEU A 120 -5.82 12.81 -17.86
N PRO A 121 -6.45 13.61 -16.97
CA PRO A 121 -5.83 14.81 -16.45
C PRO A 121 -4.48 14.48 -15.81
N SER A 122 -3.51 15.36 -15.97
CA SER A 122 -2.13 15.10 -15.55
C SER A 122 -1.94 15.01 -14.04
N GLU A 123 -2.94 15.49 -13.30
CA GLU A 123 -3.04 15.53 -11.85
C GLU A 123 -3.95 14.42 -11.29
N ALA A 124 -4.44 13.51 -12.14
CA ALA A 124 -5.31 12.41 -11.73
C ALA A 124 -4.64 11.46 -10.71
N VAL A 125 -3.31 11.39 -10.72
CA VAL A 125 -2.49 10.68 -9.73
C VAL A 125 -1.35 11.61 -9.32
N ARG A 126 -1.13 11.73 -8.01
CA ARG A 126 0.02 12.44 -7.43
C ARG A 126 0.77 11.48 -6.51
N ILE A 127 2.10 11.49 -6.61
CA ILE A 127 3.06 10.78 -5.76
C ILE A 127 4.03 11.83 -5.24
#